data_AF-A0A1G9TU49-F1
#
_entry.id   AF-A0A1G9TU49-F1
#
_cell.length_a   1.000
_cell.length_b   1.000
_cell.length_c   1.000
_cell.angle_alpha   90.00
_cell.angle_beta   90.00
_cell.angle_gamma   90.00
#
_symmetry.space_group_name_H-M   'P 1'
#
loop_
_entity.id
_entity.type
_entity.pdbx_description
1 polymer ?
#
loop_
_entity_poly.entity_id
_entity_poly.type
_entity_poly.pdbx_seq_one_letter_code
_entity_poly.pdbx_strand_id
1 'polypeptide(L)'
;MDIDARGAQHCETTALGVLLRHQGLDLSEPMLFGLGSGLSFVYWDSKNMGFPFLGGRVKPFELTVGLAGRLDLELLVRETSSPRKAWENVAAPIDAGRPVGLQLDSYHLEYFSSKVHFGGHVVAMYGYDDDTAYLVDTEQQGGAVTTSLSSLAQARAARGPMTAKHRSFTLTVPKNPPSLPERIVPAITACADAFLDPPIANLGHRGIEKAGKLVRTWLRRTDDPERDLPQAARMMEKAGTGGALFRNLYRDFLGECADLIDSDHLRTGHRLYTEAATLWTEVADLIAAGRLDQAGAVLGDLARIEREAMGALSRL
;
A
#
# COMPACT_ATOMS: atom_id res chain seq x y z
N MET A 1 -9.95 -4.70 24.51
CA MET A 1 -10.71 -5.54 23.55
C MET A 1 -9.83 -6.69 23.13
N ASP A 2 -10.38 -7.90 22.99
CA ASP A 2 -9.65 -9.00 22.36
C ASP A 2 -9.67 -8.80 20.84
N ILE A 3 -8.50 -8.83 20.21
CA ILE A 3 -8.32 -8.59 18.77
C ILE A 3 -7.33 -9.62 18.23
N ASP A 4 -7.65 -10.23 17.09
CA ASP A 4 -6.64 -10.98 16.35
C ASP A 4 -5.67 -9.94 15.73
N ALA A 5 -4.46 -9.89 16.28
CA ALA A 5 -3.41 -8.93 15.95
C ALA A 5 -2.42 -9.45 14.88
N ARG A 6 -2.84 -10.43 14.06
CA ARG A 6 -2.02 -10.93 12.95
C ARG A 6 -1.64 -9.78 12.02
N GLY A 7 -0.34 -9.49 11.98
CA GLY A 7 0.27 -8.52 11.08
C GLY A 7 0.38 -9.07 9.66
N ALA A 8 0.40 -8.17 8.69
CA ALA A 8 0.69 -8.47 7.30
C ALA A 8 1.90 -7.64 6.82
N GLN A 9 2.23 -7.70 5.54
CA GLN A 9 3.40 -6.99 5.01
C GLN A 9 3.13 -5.49 4.83
N HIS A 10 1.97 -5.11 4.29
CA HIS A 10 1.59 -3.73 4.01
C HIS A 10 0.70 -3.14 5.11
N CYS A 11 0.97 -1.89 5.50
CA CYS A 11 0.33 -1.26 6.64
C CYS A 11 -1.17 -1.02 6.43
N GLU A 12 -1.57 -0.58 5.23
CA GLU A 12 -2.97 -0.33 4.90
C GLU A 12 -3.79 -1.64 4.92
N THR A 13 -3.30 -2.71 4.29
CA THR A 13 -3.96 -4.03 4.29
C THR A 13 -3.94 -4.70 5.65
N THR A 14 -2.88 -4.52 6.46
CA THR A 14 -2.84 -5.01 7.85
C THR A 14 -3.97 -4.38 8.67
N ALA A 15 -4.10 -3.05 8.62
CA ALA A 15 -5.15 -2.35 9.33
C ALA A 15 -6.55 -2.79 8.83
N LEU A 16 -6.76 -2.89 7.52
CA LEU A 16 -8.02 -3.36 6.93
C LEU A 16 -8.36 -4.79 7.38
N GLY A 17 -7.39 -5.69 7.39
CA GLY A 17 -7.59 -7.07 7.85
C GLY A 17 -8.06 -7.13 9.30
N VAL A 18 -7.49 -6.33 10.20
CA VAL A 18 -7.93 -6.24 11.60
C VAL A 18 -9.38 -5.74 11.70
N LEU A 19 -9.71 -4.65 10.99
CA LEU A 19 -11.05 -4.06 11.03
C LEU A 19 -12.11 -5.03 10.48
N LEU A 20 -11.81 -5.73 9.39
CA LEU A 20 -12.74 -6.65 8.72
C LEU A 20 -12.92 -7.96 9.48
N ARG A 21 -11.85 -8.54 10.03
CA ARG A 21 -11.95 -9.74 10.87
C ARG A 21 -12.79 -9.48 12.12
N HIS A 22 -12.68 -8.29 12.71
CA HIS A 22 -13.56 -7.89 13.81
C HIS A 22 -15.04 -7.78 13.40
N GLN A 23 -15.33 -7.56 12.11
CA GLN A 23 -16.67 -7.59 11.53
C GLN A 23 -17.06 -8.97 10.98
N GLY A 24 -16.25 -10.01 11.20
CA GLY A 24 -16.51 -11.38 10.77
C GLY A 24 -16.14 -11.70 9.32
N LEU A 25 -15.40 -10.81 8.63
CA LEU A 25 -14.89 -11.04 7.28
C LEU A 25 -13.37 -11.21 7.31
N ASP A 26 -12.89 -12.44 7.10
CA ASP A 26 -11.46 -12.75 7.01
C ASP A 26 -11.05 -12.95 5.54
N LEU A 27 -10.08 -12.17 5.08
CA LEU A 27 -9.53 -12.19 3.72
C LEU A 27 -8.01 -12.20 3.81
N SER A 28 -7.37 -12.90 2.87
CA SER A 28 -5.91 -12.87 2.72
C SER A 28 -5.43 -11.44 2.41
N GLU A 29 -4.18 -11.13 2.76
CA GLU A 29 -3.59 -9.83 2.40
C GLU A 29 -3.59 -9.57 0.88
N PRO A 30 -3.25 -10.55 0.01
CA PRO A 30 -3.40 -10.39 -1.43
C PRO A 30 -4.83 -10.07 -1.86
N MET A 31 -5.85 -10.72 -1.28
CA MET A 31 -7.26 -10.37 -1.56
C MET A 31 -7.60 -8.93 -1.19
N LEU A 32 -7.21 -8.48 0.00
CA LEU A 32 -7.43 -7.10 0.43
C LEU A 32 -6.77 -6.11 -0.54
N PHE A 33 -5.55 -6.40 -0.98
CA PHE A 33 -4.80 -5.55 -1.91
C PHE A 33 -5.43 -5.51 -3.31
N GLY A 34 -5.76 -6.67 -3.87
CA GLY A 34 -6.28 -6.80 -5.23
C GLY A 34 -7.72 -6.31 -5.39
N LEU A 35 -8.61 -6.62 -4.45
CA LEU A 35 -10.00 -6.14 -4.46
C LEU A 35 -10.10 -4.63 -4.28
N GLY A 36 -9.15 -4.04 -3.56
CA GLY A 36 -8.97 -2.59 -3.46
C GLY A 36 -8.33 -1.94 -4.70
N SER A 37 -8.04 -2.71 -5.76
CA SER A 37 -7.31 -2.25 -6.96
C SER A 37 -5.99 -1.55 -6.60
N GLY A 38 -5.25 -2.11 -5.63
CA GLY A 38 -4.11 -1.46 -4.99
C GLY A 38 -2.89 -1.26 -5.87
N LEU A 39 -2.69 -2.09 -6.89
CA LEU A 39 -1.51 -2.02 -7.76
C LEU A 39 -1.53 -0.76 -8.62
N SER A 40 -0.39 -0.07 -8.67
CA SER A 40 -0.16 1.01 -9.62
C SER A 40 1.35 1.18 -9.85
N PHE A 41 1.73 2.30 -10.45
CA PHE A 41 3.11 2.73 -10.49
C PHE A 41 3.18 4.26 -10.51
N VAL A 42 4.19 4.84 -9.86
CA VAL A 42 4.55 6.26 -10.00
C VAL A 42 6.06 6.43 -10.03
N TYR A 43 6.55 7.24 -10.97
CA TYR A 43 7.88 7.86 -10.91
C TYR A 43 7.73 9.33 -10.60
N TRP A 44 8.38 9.83 -9.55
CA TRP A 44 8.32 11.24 -9.18
C TRP A 44 9.71 11.80 -8.92
N ASP A 45 10.07 12.88 -9.61
CA ASP A 45 11.30 13.62 -9.40
C ASP A 45 11.00 15.11 -9.54
N SER A 46 11.37 15.89 -8.53
CA SER A 46 11.18 17.34 -8.51
C SER A 46 12.42 18.00 -7.90
N LYS A 47 12.65 19.27 -8.25
CA LYS A 47 13.83 20.03 -7.78
C LYS A 47 13.93 20.14 -6.24
N ASN A 48 12.79 20.07 -5.55
CA ASN A 48 12.72 20.17 -4.10
C ASN A 48 12.85 18.81 -3.39
N MET A 49 13.05 17.72 -4.15
CA MET A 49 13.34 16.40 -3.61
C MET A 49 14.82 16.09 -3.70
N GLY A 50 15.36 15.54 -2.61
CA GLY A 50 16.76 15.09 -2.54
C GLY A 50 17.05 13.93 -3.50
N PHE A 51 16.10 13.03 -3.72
CA PHE A 51 16.27 11.90 -4.62
C PHE A 51 14.95 11.52 -5.32
N PRO A 52 14.97 10.97 -6.55
CA PRO A 52 13.77 10.46 -7.22
C PRO A 52 13.06 9.35 -6.42
N PHE A 53 11.73 9.31 -6.51
CA PHE A 53 10.87 8.35 -5.82
C PHE A 53 10.15 7.43 -6.81
N LEU A 54 10.13 6.13 -6.50
CA LEU A 54 9.24 5.15 -7.13
C LEU A 54 8.20 4.67 -6.12
N GLY A 55 6.94 4.60 -6.55
CA GLY A 55 5.86 3.96 -5.80
C GLY A 55 5.20 2.87 -6.62
N GLY A 56 4.85 1.76 -5.98
CA GLY A 56 4.24 0.58 -6.63
C GLY A 56 2.74 0.42 -6.47
N ARG A 57 2.06 1.41 -5.89
CA ARG A 57 0.65 1.31 -5.54
C ARG A 57 -0.08 2.62 -5.75
N VAL A 58 -1.40 2.56 -5.68
CA VAL A 58 -2.29 3.73 -5.61
C VAL A 58 -1.94 4.63 -4.41
N LYS A 59 -2.44 5.86 -4.41
CA LYS A 59 -2.20 6.81 -3.31
C LYS A 59 -2.73 6.26 -1.98
N PRO A 60 -2.17 6.69 -0.84
CA PRO A 60 -2.70 6.34 0.48
C PRO A 60 -4.21 6.53 0.56
N PHE A 61 -4.88 5.54 1.14
CA PHE A 61 -6.33 5.49 1.35
C PHE A 61 -7.19 5.24 0.11
N GLU A 62 -6.66 5.36 -1.12
CA GLU A 62 -7.40 4.95 -2.34
C GLU A 62 -7.69 3.44 -2.33
N LEU A 63 -6.76 2.63 -1.82
CA LEU A 63 -6.96 1.17 -1.67
C LEU A 63 -8.12 0.90 -0.69
N THR A 64 -8.13 1.56 0.46
CA THR A 64 -9.23 1.46 1.44
C THR A 64 -10.59 1.85 0.84
N VAL A 65 -10.64 2.97 0.09
CA VAL A 65 -11.87 3.42 -0.58
C VAL A 65 -12.31 2.43 -1.66
N GLY A 66 -11.36 1.94 -2.47
CA GLY A 66 -11.61 0.95 -3.51
C GLY A 66 -12.16 -0.35 -2.94
N LEU A 67 -11.56 -0.86 -1.86
CA LEU A 67 -12.00 -2.08 -1.19
C LEU A 67 -13.40 -1.91 -0.60
N ALA A 68 -13.65 -0.79 0.08
CA ALA A 68 -14.95 -0.49 0.65
C ALA A 68 -16.05 -0.42 -0.40
N GLY A 69 -15.81 0.29 -1.51
CA GLY A 69 -16.77 0.34 -2.63
C GLY A 69 -16.96 -1.03 -3.30
N ARG A 70 -15.90 -1.84 -3.39
CA ARG A 70 -15.96 -3.16 -4.05
C ARG A 70 -16.78 -4.18 -3.26
N LEU A 71 -16.68 -4.13 -1.94
CA LEU A 71 -17.32 -5.08 -1.03
C LEU A 71 -18.59 -4.51 -0.36
N ASP A 72 -19.08 -3.36 -0.84
CA ASP A 72 -20.24 -2.65 -0.29
C ASP A 72 -20.13 -2.40 1.22
N LEU A 73 -18.91 -2.14 1.69
CA LEU A 73 -18.65 -1.84 3.10
C LEU A 73 -19.10 -0.43 3.44
N GLU A 74 -19.68 -0.26 4.62
CA GLU A 74 -19.89 1.07 5.17
C GLU A 74 -18.55 1.63 5.66
N LEU A 75 -17.94 2.53 4.89
CA LEU A 75 -16.73 3.24 5.26
C LEU A 75 -17.08 4.62 5.85
N LEU A 76 -16.98 4.74 7.18
CA LEU A 76 -17.14 6.01 7.87
C LEU A 76 -15.78 6.66 8.08
N VAL A 77 -15.51 7.76 7.36
CA VAL A 77 -14.26 8.52 7.46
C VAL A 77 -14.50 9.82 8.23
N ARG A 78 -13.62 10.11 9.19
CA ARG A 78 -13.64 11.35 9.96
C ARG A 78 -12.30 12.06 9.85
N GLU A 79 -12.35 13.34 9.48
CA GLU A 79 -11.20 14.23 9.48
C GLU A 79 -11.55 15.54 10.20
N THR A 80 -10.59 16.09 10.92
CA THR A 80 -10.77 17.38 11.62
C THR A 80 -9.42 17.98 11.96
N SER A 81 -9.34 19.30 12.05
CA SER A 81 -8.16 19.99 12.57
C SER A 81 -8.18 20.22 14.09
N SER A 82 -9.25 19.80 14.79
CA SER A 82 -9.37 19.96 16.24
C SER A 82 -8.84 18.71 16.94
N PRO A 83 -7.77 18.81 17.76
CA PRO A 83 -7.23 17.66 18.49
C PRO A 83 -8.26 16.98 19.40
N ARG A 84 -9.10 17.77 20.08
CA ARG A 84 -10.17 17.25 20.94
C ARG A 84 -11.17 16.41 20.14
N LYS A 85 -11.73 16.96 19.06
CA LYS A 85 -12.68 16.22 18.20
C LYS A 85 -12.01 15.01 17.54
N ALA A 86 -10.74 15.15 17.17
CA ALA A 86 -9.96 14.06 16.59
C ALA A 86 -9.82 12.90 17.58
N TRP A 87 -9.61 13.18 18.87
CA TRP A 87 -9.59 12.15 19.90
C TRP A 87 -10.97 11.51 20.09
N GLU A 88 -12.04 12.31 20.17
CA GLU A 88 -13.41 11.80 20.28
C GLU A 88 -13.80 10.84 19.13
N ASN A 89 -13.38 11.15 17.90
CA ASN A 89 -13.60 10.30 16.74
C ASN A 89 -12.87 8.94 16.81
N VAL A 90 -11.91 8.78 17.70
CA VAL A 90 -11.13 7.54 17.91
C VAL A 90 -11.59 6.82 19.17
N ALA A 91 -11.73 7.54 20.28
CA ALA A 91 -12.17 6.99 21.55
C ALA A 91 -13.59 6.43 21.47
N ALA A 92 -14.54 7.16 20.86
CA ALA A 92 -15.95 6.76 20.88
C ALA A 92 -16.22 5.38 20.23
N PRO A 93 -15.67 5.04 19.05
CA PRO A 93 -15.82 3.68 18.53
C PRO A 93 -15.10 2.62 19.37
N ILE A 94 -13.92 2.91 19.92
CA ILE A 94 -13.16 1.98 20.77
C ILE A 94 -13.94 1.66 22.05
N ASP A 95 -14.50 2.68 22.70
CA ASP A 95 -15.33 2.55 23.90
C ASP A 95 -16.62 1.76 23.60
N ALA A 96 -17.11 1.85 22.35
CA ALA A 96 -18.22 1.05 21.83
C ALA A 96 -17.80 -0.36 21.37
N GLY A 97 -16.58 -0.78 21.64
CA GLY A 97 -16.09 -2.12 21.33
C GLY A 97 -15.69 -2.33 19.87
N ARG A 98 -15.39 -1.27 19.10
CA ARG A 98 -14.99 -1.35 17.69
C ARG A 98 -13.57 -0.80 17.45
N PRO A 99 -12.67 -1.53 16.77
CA PRO A 99 -11.37 -1.00 16.39
C PRO A 99 -11.51 0.11 15.33
N VAL A 100 -10.51 0.99 15.29
CA VAL A 100 -10.48 2.18 14.43
C VAL A 100 -9.21 2.19 13.58
N GLY A 101 -9.35 2.39 12.28
CA GLY A 101 -8.23 2.65 11.39
C GLY A 101 -7.75 4.09 11.53
N LEU A 102 -6.45 4.30 11.57
CA LEU A 102 -5.82 5.62 11.67
C LEU A 102 -4.83 5.81 10.54
N GLN A 103 -4.85 6.96 9.87
CA GLN A 103 -3.74 7.38 9.01
C GLN A 103 -2.90 8.41 9.76
N LEU A 104 -1.59 8.18 9.82
CA LEU A 104 -0.66 8.94 10.65
C LEU A 104 0.76 8.95 10.07
N ASP A 105 1.64 9.78 10.65
CA ASP A 105 3.06 9.81 10.33
C ASP A 105 3.86 8.89 11.25
N SER A 106 4.45 7.84 10.66
CA SER A 106 5.25 6.84 11.37
C SER A 106 6.47 7.40 12.10
N TYR A 107 6.97 8.59 11.71
CA TYR A 107 8.11 9.24 12.38
C TYR A 107 7.87 9.39 13.89
N HIS A 108 6.65 9.76 14.27
CA HIS A 108 6.32 10.08 15.65
C HIS A 108 6.11 8.84 16.52
N LEU A 109 5.81 7.68 15.92
CA LEU A 109 5.50 6.45 16.64
C LEU A 109 6.75 5.89 17.34
N GLU A 110 6.65 5.59 18.63
CA GLU A 110 7.81 5.26 19.47
C GLU A 110 8.47 3.92 19.06
N TYR A 111 7.67 2.94 18.63
CA TYR A 111 8.15 1.62 18.21
C TYR A 111 8.86 1.61 16.84
N PHE A 112 8.77 2.67 16.04
CA PHE A 112 9.53 2.80 14.80
C PHE A 112 11.00 3.15 15.10
N SER A 113 11.90 2.20 14.85
CA SER A 113 13.35 2.39 15.03
C SER A 113 13.96 3.37 14.02
N SER A 114 13.44 3.41 12.80
CA SER A 114 13.85 4.36 11.76
C SER A 114 12.96 5.60 11.79
N LYS A 115 13.55 6.77 12.06
CA LYS A 115 12.84 8.05 12.13
C LYS A 115 12.85 8.77 10.78
N VAL A 116 11.89 8.41 9.93
CA VAL A 116 11.65 9.04 8.63
C VAL A 116 10.18 9.45 8.54
N HIS A 117 9.92 10.69 8.10
CA HIS A 117 8.55 11.20 7.89
C HIS A 117 7.83 10.43 6.78
N PHE A 118 6.71 9.81 7.14
CA PHE A 118 5.83 9.12 6.21
C PHE A 118 4.37 9.21 6.69
N GLY A 119 3.71 10.31 6.32
CA GLY A 119 2.31 10.61 6.67
C GLY A 119 1.24 9.71 6.02
N GLY A 120 1.67 8.71 5.24
CA GLY A 120 0.80 7.74 4.57
C GLY A 120 0.69 6.41 5.31
N HIS A 121 1.23 6.30 6.52
CA HIS A 121 1.18 5.07 7.32
C HIS A 121 -0.21 4.85 7.90
N VAL A 122 -0.65 3.59 7.96
CA VAL A 122 -1.98 3.21 8.43
C VAL A 122 -1.86 2.11 9.47
N VAL A 123 -2.57 2.25 10.58
CA VAL A 123 -2.63 1.26 11.67
C VAL A 123 -4.07 1.04 12.12
N ALA A 124 -4.34 -0.10 12.75
CA ALA A 124 -5.59 -0.30 13.48
C ALA A 124 -5.35 -0.06 14.97
N MET A 125 -6.19 0.73 15.62
CA MET A 125 -6.19 0.94 17.07
C MET A 125 -7.37 0.20 17.69
N TYR A 126 -7.11 -0.57 18.75
CA TYR A 126 -8.12 -1.43 19.38
C TYR A 126 -8.32 -1.16 20.89
N GLY A 127 -7.53 -0.26 21.46
CA GLY A 127 -7.63 0.10 22.86
C GLY A 127 -6.74 1.28 23.23
N TYR A 128 -6.98 1.84 24.41
CA TYR A 128 -6.10 2.78 25.08
C TYR A 128 -6.33 2.71 26.60
N ASP A 129 -5.38 3.22 27.36
CA ASP A 129 -5.53 3.56 28.78
C ASP A 129 -5.13 5.04 29.01
N ASP A 130 -4.77 5.41 30.23
CA ASP A 130 -4.48 6.81 30.59
C ASP A 130 -3.29 7.41 29.80
N ASP A 131 -2.32 6.61 29.38
CA ASP A 131 -1.11 7.09 28.71
C ASP A 131 -0.72 6.35 27.43
N THR A 132 -1.28 5.17 27.18
CA THR A 132 -0.85 4.26 26.13
C THR A 132 -1.97 3.97 25.13
N ALA A 133 -1.64 3.97 23.83
CA ALA A 133 -2.48 3.43 22.77
C ALA A 133 -2.03 2.02 22.39
N TYR A 134 -3.00 1.13 22.18
CA TYR A 134 -2.79 -0.24 21.73
C TYR A 134 -3.16 -0.36 20.25
N LEU A 135 -2.18 -0.75 19.43
CA LEU A 135 -2.24 -0.72 17.97
C LEU A 135 -1.89 -2.09 17.38
N VAL A 136 -2.36 -2.32 16.16
CA VAL A 136 -1.88 -3.37 15.27
C VAL A 136 -1.23 -2.72 14.06
N ASP A 137 0.01 -3.10 13.79
CA ASP A 137 0.84 -2.69 12.67
C ASP A 137 1.34 -3.93 11.92
N THR A 138 2.10 -3.73 10.85
CA THR A 138 2.72 -4.77 10.03
C THR A 138 3.53 -5.77 10.87
N GLU A 139 3.67 -6.99 10.35
CA GLU A 139 4.48 -8.03 10.99
C GLU A 139 5.92 -7.56 11.25
N GLN A 140 6.49 -6.78 10.32
CA GLN A 140 7.82 -6.20 10.46
C GLN A 140 7.97 -5.30 11.69
N GLN A 141 6.89 -4.65 12.14
CA GLN A 141 6.90 -3.80 13.35
C GLN A 141 6.53 -4.57 14.62
N GLY A 142 6.13 -5.85 14.50
CA GLY A 142 5.79 -6.72 15.64
C GLY A 142 4.31 -7.12 15.72
N GLY A 143 3.46 -6.71 14.78
CA GLY A 143 2.01 -6.99 14.84
C GLY A 143 1.33 -6.15 15.92
N ALA A 144 1.17 -6.69 17.13
CA ALA A 144 0.67 -5.94 18.28
C ALA A 144 1.75 -5.01 18.85
N VAL A 145 1.49 -3.71 18.85
CA VAL A 145 2.45 -2.68 19.29
C VAL A 145 1.76 -1.61 20.14
N THR A 146 2.56 -0.84 20.86
CA THR A 146 2.08 0.26 21.69
C THR A 146 2.88 1.54 21.46
N THR A 147 2.25 2.68 21.70
CA THR A 147 2.90 4.00 21.70
C THR A 147 2.15 4.91 22.67
N SER A 148 2.83 5.93 23.22
CA SER A 148 2.16 6.90 24.09
C SER A 148 1.05 7.67 23.37
N LEU A 149 -0.01 8.06 24.08
CA LEU A 149 -1.06 8.93 23.55
C LEU A 149 -0.51 10.28 23.06
N SER A 150 0.58 10.74 23.68
CA SER A 150 1.29 11.96 23.26
C SER A 150 1.94 11.81 21.88
N SER A 151 2.63 10.69 21.64
CA SER A 151 3.21 10.33 20.36
C SER A 151 2.13 10.13 19.30
N LEU A 152 1.05 9.40 19.63
CA LEU A 152 -0.08 9.18 18.73
C LEU A 152 -0.74 10.51 18.31
N ALA A 153 -0.90 11.45 19.25
CA ALA A 153 -1.45 12.77 18.96
C ALA A 153 -0.58 13.54 17.96
N GLN A 154 0.76 13.50 18.11
CA GLN A 154 1.68 14.11 17.15
C GLN A 154 1.62 13.43 15.79
N ALA A 155 1.66 12.09 15.75
CA ALA A 155 1.59 11.30 14.52
C ALA A 155 0.36 11.63 13.68
N ARG A 156 -0.80 11.79 14.34
CA ARG A 156 -2.08 12.13 13.70
C ARG A 156 -2.20 13.60 13.29
N ALA A 157 -1.48 14.49 13.96
CA ALA A 157 -1.47 15.93 13.69
C ALA A 157 -0.46 16.36 12.62
N ALA A 158 0.42 15.43 12.21
CA ALA A 158 1.52 15.70 11.29
C ALA A 158 1.05 16.35 9.99
N ARG A 159 1.90 17.21 9.43
CA ARG A 159 1.66 17.91 8.17
C ARG A 159 2.79 17.64 7.21
N GLY A 160 2.46 17.50 5.94
CA GLY A 160 3.44 17.24 4.89
C GLY A 160 2.91 16.31 3.80
N PRO A 161 3.79 15.81 2.93
CA PRO A 161 3.42 14.85 1.89
C PRO A 161 2.65 13.66 2.46
N MET A 162 1.59 13.24 1.76
CA MET A 162 0.76 12.08 2.11
C MET A 162 0.01 12.14 3.45
N THR A 163 0.16 13.20 4.26
CA THR A 163 -0.57 13.36 5.53
C THR A 163 -2.07 13.56 5.34
N ALA A 164 -2.85 13.21 6.36
CA ALA A 164 -4.28 13.48 6.44
C ALA A 164 -4.61 14.22 7.74
N LYS A 165 -5.73 14.97 7.78
CA LYS A 165 -6.11 15.80 8.94
C LYS A 165 -6.72 14.94 10.06
N HIS A 166 -5.85 14.32 10.86
CA HIS A 166 -6.26 13.43 11.96
C HIS A 166 -7.20 12.30 11.53
N ARG A 167 -7.05 11.80 10.30
CA ARG A 167 -7.99 10.85 9.69
C ARG A 167 -8.14 9.61 10.57
N SER A 168 -9.37 9.32 10.95
CA SER A 168 -9.79 8.04 11.50
C SER A 168 -10.93 7.46 10.66
N PHE A 169 -11.03 6.14 10.64
CA PHE A 169 -12.08 5.46 9.89
C PHE A 169 -12.50 4.15 10.55
N THR A 170 -13.75 3.77 10.33
CA THR A 170 -14.30 2.46 10.69
C THR A 170 -14.91 1.81 9.46
N LEU A 171 -14.89 0.49 9.43
CA LEU A 171 -15.59 -0.32 8.44
C LEU A 171 -16.73 -1.10 9.12
N THR A 172 -17.85 -1.24 8.41
CA THR A 172 -18.94 -2.15 8.77
C THR A 172 -19.21 -3.06 7.59
N VAL A 173 -19.19 -4.38 7.81
CA VAL A 173 -19.58 -5.36 6.80
C VAL A 173 -21.12 -5.39 6.73
N PRO A 174 -21.74 -5.28 5.53
CA PRO A 174 -23.19 -5.35 5.41
C PRO A 174 -23.71 -6.73 5.81
N LYS A 175 -24.97 -6.80 6.26
CA LYS A 175 -25.60 -8.08 6.69
C LYS A 175 -25.60 -9.15 5.60
N ASN A 176 -25.70 -8.72 4.34
CA ASN A 176 -25.67 -9.58 3.16
C ASN A 176 -24.53 -9.07 2.26
N PRO A 177 -23.26 -9.46 2.53
CA PRO A 177 -22.15 -9.03 1.71
C PRO A 177 -22.24 -9.63 0.31
N PRO A 178 -21.71 -8.94 -0.72
CA PRO A 178 -21.69 -9.48 -2.06
C PRO A 178 -20.79 -10.74 -2.14
N SER A 179 -21.07 -11.59 -3.12
CA SER A 179 -20.26 -12.77 -3.39
C SER A 179 -18.85 -12.36 -3.82
N LEU A 180 -17.82 -12.84 -3.13
CA LEU A 180 -16.43 -12.47 -3.41
C LEU A 180 -16.01 -12.76 -4.86
N PRO A 181 -16.32 -13.93 -5.47
CA PRO A 181 -16.05 -14.19 -6.88
C PRO A 181 -16.62 -13.15 -7.86
N GLU A 182 -17.81 -12.61 -7.57
CA GLU A 182 -18.47 -11.59 -8.42
C GLU A 182 -17.77 -10.23 -8.35
N ARG A 183 -16.90 -10.04 -7.37
CA ARG A 183 -16.14 -8.79 -7.16
C ARG A 183 -14.73 -8.84 -7.72
N ILE A 184 -14.20 -10.02 -8.01
CA ILE A 184 -12.82 -10.21 -8.49
C ILE A 184 -12.63 -9.61 -9.89
N VAL A 185 -13.42 -10.02 -10.89
CA VAL A 185 -13.26 -9.53 -12.27
C VAL A 185 -13.36 -8.00 -12.32
N PRO A 186 -14.38 -7.35 -11.73
CA PRO A 186 -14.45 -5.89 -11.68
C PRO A 186 -13.26 -5.20 -10.99
N ALA A 187 -12.63 -5.84 -10.00
CA ALA A 187 -11.44 -5.30 -9.33
C ALA A 187 -10.19 -5.38 -10.21
N ILE A 188 -10.03 -6.50 -10.91
CA ILE A 188 -8.93 -6.72 -11.85
C ILE A 188 -9.03 -5.77 -13.04
N THR A 189 -10.19 -5.70 -13.71
CA THR A 189 -10.37 -4.86 -14.90
C THR A 189 -10.22 -3.38 -14.58
N ALA A 190 -10.79 -2.90 -13.47
CA ALA A 190 -10.60 -1.52 -13.03
C ALA A 190 -9.12 -1.17 -12.74
N CYS A 191 -8.37 -2.10 -12.13
CA CYS A 191 -6.94 -1.92 -11.90
C CYS A 191 -6.16 -1.88 -13.21
N ALA A 192 -6.45 -2.81 -14.13
CA ALA A 192 -5.82 -2.89 -15.43
C ALA A 192 -6.07 -1.63 -16.28
N ASP A 193 -7.32 -1.17 -16.34
CA ASP A 193 -7.70 0.03 -17.10
C ASP A 193 -6.98 1.27 -16.59
N ALA A 194 -6.94 1.48 -15.26
CA ALA A 194 -6.23 2.61 -14.65
C ALA A 194 -4.70 2.54 -14.88
N PHE A 195 -4.14 1.33 -14.97
CA PHE A 195 -2.72 1.12 -15.23
C PHE A 195 -2.33 1.33 -16.71
N LEU A 196 -3.25 1.00 -17.62
CA LEU A 196 -3.10 1.13 -19.06
C LEU A 196 -3.41 2.54 -19.57
N ASP A 197 -4.35 3.25 -18.96
CA ASP A 197 -4.71 4.62 -19.32
C ASP A 197 -4.47 5.63 -18.17
N PRO A 198 -3.21 5.82 -17.76
CA PRO A 198 -2.89 6.75 -16.69
C PRO A 198 -3.06 8.22 -17.14
N PRO A 199 -3.53 9.12 -16.24
CA PRO A 199 -3.78 10.52 -16.58
C PRO A 199 -2.51 11.32 -16.88
N ILE A 200 -1.34 10.84 -16.45
CA ILE A 200 -0.04 11.44 -16.71
C ILE A 200 1.00 10.37 -17.00
N ALA A 201 2.05 10.72 -17.76
CA ALA A 201 3.12 9.79 -18.14
C ALA A 201 4.01 9.30 -16.98
N ASN A 202 3.82 9.83 -15.77
CA ASN A 202 4.54 9.39 -14.59
C ASN A 202 3.91 8.15 -13.94
N LEU A 203 2.71 7.74 -14.36
CA LEU A 203 1.94 6.68 -13.72
C LEU A 203 1.82 5.43 -14.62
N GLY A 204 1.46 4.31 -14.00
CA GLY A 204 1.23 3.03 -14.68
C GLY A 204 2.42 2.58 -15.52
N HIS A 205 2.17 1.82 -16.59
CA HIS A 205 3.22 1.29 -17.46
C HIS A 205 4.08 2.41 -18.10
N ARG A 206 3.48 3.55 -18.43
CA ARG A 206 4.20 4.73 -18.99
C ARG A 206 5.17 5.32 -17.97
N GLY A 207 4.80 5.30 -16.70
CA GLY A 207 5.68 5.69 -15.60
C GLY A 207 6.89 4.76 -15.50
N ILE A 208 6.70 3.45 -15.63
CA ILE A 208 7.81 2.47 -15.60
C ILE A 208 8.76 2.74 -16.76
N GLU A 209 8.22 2.97 -17.96
CA GLU A 209 9.02 3.33 -19.14
C GLU A 209 9.84 4.61 -18.90
N LYS A 210 9.21 5.63 -18.30
CA LYS A 210 9.88 6.88 -17.91
C LYS A 210 10.97 6.65 -16.87
N ALA A 211 10.72 5.80 -15.87
CA ALA A 211 11.71 5.44 -14.87
C ALA A 211 12.92 4.75 -15.51
N GLY A 212 12.71 3.81 -16.45
CA GLY A 212 13.81 3.13 -17.16
C GLY A 212 14.73 4.08 -17.95
N LYS A 213 14.19 5.20 -18.45
CA LYS A 213 14.98 6.26 -19.10
C LYS A 213 15.74 7.11 -18.08
N LEU A 214 15.09 7.49 -16.99
CA LEU A 214 15.62 8.46 -16.03
C LEU A 214 16.53 7.85 -14.97
N VAL A 215 16.39 6.56 -14.65
CA VAL A 215 17.27 5.87 -13.68
C VAL A 215 18.74 5.98 -14.08
N ARG A 216 19.04 6.02 -15.38
CA ARG A 216 20.40 6.18 -15.94
C ARG A 216 21.04 7.52 -15.59
N THR A 217 20.26 8.51 -15.17
CA THR A 217 20.74 9.85 -14.82
C THR A 217 20.76 10.09 -13.32
N TRP A 218 20.39 9.11 -12.48
CA TRP A 218 20.26 9.29 -11.04
C TRP A 218 21.55 9.71 -10.32
N LEU A 219 22.72 9.31 -10.81
CA LEU A 219 24.00 9.79 -10.26
C LEU A 219 24.18 11.31 -10.38
N ARG A 220 23.38 12.00 -11.22
CA ARG A 220 23.36 13.47 -11.32
C ARG A 220 22.37 14.11 -10.35
N ARG A 221 21.58 13.32 -9.62
CA ARG A 221 20.54 13.80 -8.68
C ARG A 221 20.94 13.67 -7.22
N THR A 222 21.99 12.92 -6.92
CA THR A 222 22.47 12.69 -5.55
C THR A 222 23.93 13.11 -5.39
N ASP A 223 24.25 13.66 -4.22
CA ASP A 223 25.63 13.90 -3.77
C ASP A 223 26.17 12.72 -2.91
N ASP A 224 25.31 11.74 -2.58
CA ASP A 224 25.61 10.60 -1.70
C ASP A 224 24.99 9.30 -2.29
N PRO A 225 25.54 8.81 -3.43
CA PRO A 225 24.99 7.64 -4.12
C PRO A 225 25.11 6.34 -3.32
N GLU A 226 26.10 6.22 -2.43
CA GLU A 226 26.30 5.06 -1.56
C GLU A 226 25.17 4.91 -0.52
N ARG A 227 24.51 6.02 -0.17
CA ARG A 227 23.32 6.02 0.68
C ARG A 227 22.03 5.92 -0.14
N ASP A 228 21.87 6.76 -1.15
CA ASP A 228 20.57 6.97 -1.80
C ASP A 228 20.16 5.79 -2.69
N LEU A 229 21.10 5.15 -3.39
CA LEU A 229 20.78 4.01 -4.25
C LEU A 229 20.36 2.76 -3.45
N PRO A 230 21.10 2.32 -2.40
CA PRO A 230 20.64 1.22 -1.57
C PRO A 230 19.35 1.55 -0.80
N GLN A 231 19.11 2.81 -0.45
CA GLN A 231 17.85 3.22 0.16
C GLN A 231 16.68 3.06 -0.81
N ALA A 232 16.82 3.53 -2.06
CA ALA A 232 15.79 3.38 -3.09
C ALA A 232 15.49 1.89 -3.36
N ALA A 233 16.53 1.06 -3.51
CA ALA A 233 16.38 -0.40 -3.67
C ALA A 233 15.68 -1.05 -2.45
N ARG A 234 16.07 -0.67 -1.23
CA ARG A 234 15.44 -1.16 0.00
C ARG A 234 13.96 -0.78 0.07
N MET A 235 13.56 0.40 -0.42
CA MET A 235 12.15 0.80 -0.45
C MET A 235 11.31 0.01 -1.46
N MET A 236 11.93 -0.62 -2.46
CA MET A 236 11.23 -1.50 -3.40
C MET A 236 10.95 -2.87 -2.78
N GLU A 237 11.92 -3.41 -2.04
CA GLU A 237 11.83 -4.73 -1.43
C GLU A 237 11.21 -4.74 -0.02
N LYS A 238 11.39 -3.65 0.72
CA LYS A 238 10.93 -3.48 2.11
C LYS A 238 10.04 -2.23 2.19
N ALA A 239 9.78 -1.74 3.41
CA ALA A 239 8.89 -0.61 3.66
C ALA A 239 7.41 -0.90 3.35
N GLY A 240 7.00 -2.15 3.63
CA GLY A 240 5.62 -2.59 3.50
C GLY A 240 5.13 -2.74 2.06
N THR A 241 6.03 -3.06 1.14
CA THR A 241 5.69 -3.41 -0.25
C THR A 241 5.36 -4.89 -0.43
N GLY A 242 5.73 -5.76 0.52
CA GLY A 242 5.71 -7.21 0.34
C GLY A 242 6.76 -7.73 -0.65
N GLY A 243 7.75 -6.90 -1.02
CA GLY A 243 8.76 -7.21 -2.03
C GLY A 243 8.35 -6.82 -3.46
N ALA A 244 9.34 -6.71 -4.34
CA ALA A 244 9.14 -6.42 -5.76
C ALA A 244 8.21 -5.22 -6.04
N LEU A 245 8.27 -4.18 -5.20
CA LEU A 245 7.45 -2.97 -5.31
C LEU A 245 5.95 -3.29 -5.50
N PHE A 246 5.39 -4.12 -4.61
CA PHE A 246 4.00 -4.63 -4.58
C PHE A 246 3.64 -5.71 -5.62
N ARG A 247 4.57 -6.13 -6.50
CA ARG A 247 4.24 -7.15 -7.52
C ARG A 247 4.07 -8.54 -6.92
N ASN A 248 4.71 -8.85 -5.80
CA ASN A 248 4.45 -10.09 -5.07
C ASN A 248 2.99 -10.19 -4.62
N LEU A 249 2.49 -9.15 -3.93
CA LEU A 249 1.10 -9.10 -3.46
C LEU A 249 0.10 -9.19 -4.61
N TYR A 250 0.35 -8.50 -5.72
CA TYR A 250 -0.56 -8.58 -6.87
C TYR A 250 -0.48 -9.92 -7.60
N ARG A 251 0.72 -10.52 -7.74
CA ARG A 251 0.88 -11.88 -8.26
C ARG A 251 0.08 -12.88 -7.43
N ASP A 252 0.25 -12.85 -6.11
CA ASP A 252 -0.40 -13.81 -5.21
C ASP A 252 -1.93 -13.63 -5.23
N PHE A 253 -2.40 -12.39 -5.36
CA PHE A 253 -3.82 -12.10 -5.60
C PHE A 253 -4.34 -12.76 -6.89
N LEU A 254 -3.63 -12.57 -8.01
CA LEU A 254 -4.03 -13.21 -9.27
C LEU A 254 -3.95 -14.74 -9.20
N GLY A 255 -3.01 -15.29 -8.44
CA GLY A 255 -2.89 -16.72 -8.17
C GLY A 255 -4.12 -17.26 -7.44
N GLU A 256 -4.48 -16.65 -6.31
CA GLU A 256 -5.71 -17.00 -5.57
C GLU A 256 -6.97 -16.82 -6.43
N CYS A 257 -7.02 -15.80 -7.30
CA CYS A 257 -8.14 -15.63 -8.23
C CYS A 257 -8.23 -16.76 -9.27
N ALA A 258 -7.10 -17.30 -9.72
CA ALA A 258 -7.05 -18.35 -10.74
C ALA A 258 -7.61 -19.69 -10.25
N ASP A 259 -7.64 -19.91 -8.94
CA ASP A 259 -8.31 -21.05 -8.31
C ASP A 259 -9.84 -20.91 -8.31
N LEU A 260 -10.35 -19.68 -8.46
CA LEU A 260 -11.78 -19.36 -8.41
C LEU A 260 -12.39 -19.11 -9.80
N ILE A 261 -11.60 -18.64 -10.75
CA ILE A 261 -12.04 -18.22 -12.08
C ILE A 261 -11.20 -18.90 -13.15
N ASP A 262 -11.84 -19.73 -13.97
CA ASP A 262 -11.20 -20.36 -15.11
C ASP A 262 -11.13 -19.37 -16.30
N SER A 263 -9.96 -18.72 -16.47
CA SER A 263 -9.72 -17.81 -17.57
C SER A 263 -8.26 -17.81 -18.03
N ASP A 264 -8.04 -17.97 -19.33
CA ASP A 264 -6.71 -17.87 -19.95
C ASP A 264 -6.11 -16.47 -19.83
N HIS A 265 -6.95 -15.43 -19.82
CA HIS A 265 -6.51 -14.06 -19.60
C HIS A 265 -5.98 -13.87 -18.17
N LEU A 266 -6.65 -14.46 -17.18
CA LEU A 266 -6.22 -14.42 -15.78
C LEU A 266 -4.90 -15.19 -15.59
N ARG A 267 -4.81 -16.40 -16.13
CA ARG A 267 -3.57 -17.19 -16.11
C ARG A 267 -2.41 -16.47 -16.79
N THR A 268 -2.67 -15.79 -17.90
CA THR A 268 -1.67 -14.98 -18.60
C THR A 268 -1.18 -13.82 -17.74
N GLY A 269 -2.10 -13.06 -17.13
CA GLY A 269 -1.75 -11.98 -16.22
C GLY A 269 -0.94 -12.48 -15.01
N HIS A 270 -1.36 -13.58 -14.38
CA HIS A 270 -0.64 -14.18 -13.25
C HIS A 270 0.79 -14.60 -13.63
N ARG A 271 0.96 -15.28 -14.77
CA ARG A 271 2.29 -15.68 -15.26
C ARG A 271 3.20 -14.46 -15.51
N LEU A 272 2.68 -13.43 -16.18
CA LEU A 272 3.46 -12.23 -16.50
C LEU A 272 3.78 -11.41 -15.24
N TYR A 273 2.89 -11.36 -14.25
CA TYR A 273 3.19 -10.72 -12.95
C TYR A 273 4.16 -11.55 -12.09
N THR A 274 4.22 -12.86 -12.28
CA THR A 274 5.28 -13.71 -11.68
C THR A 274 6.65 -13.34 -12.23
N GLU A 275 6.75 -13.18 -13.56
CA GLU A 275 7.96 -12.71 -14.23
C GLU A 275 8.31 -11.27 -13.80
N ALA A 276 7.33 -10.37 -13.80
CA ALA A 276 7.53 -8.97 -13.39
C ALA A 276 8.01 -8.86 -11.94
N ALA A 277 7.47 -9.67 -11.01
CA ALA A 277 7.94 -9.67 -9.63
C ALA A 277 9.43 -10.00 -9.52
N THR A 278 9.90 -11.01 -10.28
CA THR A 278 11.33 -11.38 -10.31
C THR A 278 12.19 -10.25 -10.87
N LEU A 279 11.76 -9.64 -11.98
CA LEU A 279 12.49 -8.53 -12.61
C LEU A 279 12.51 -7.27 -11.74
N TRP A 280 11.48 -7.01 -10.94
CA TRP A 280 11.49 -5.89 -9.99
C TRP A 280 12.53 -6.05 -8.89
N THR A 281 12.71 -7.27 -8.38
CA THR A 281 13.80 -7.58 -7.45
C THR A 281 15.16 -7.42 -8.12
N GLU A 282 15.31 -7.86 -9.37
CA GLU A 282 16.53 -7.62 -10.15
C GLU A 282 16.82 -6.12 -10.32
N VAL A 283 15.81 -5.29 -10.60
CA VAL A 283 15.97 -3.83 -10.66
C VAL A 283 16.48 -3.28 -9.33
N ALA A 284 15.91 -3.73 -8.20
CA ALA A 284 16.37 -3.30 -6.88
C ALA A 284 17.85 -3.64 -6.65
N ASP A 285 18.25 -4.88 -6.96
CA ASP A 285 19.64 -5.33 -6.82
C ASP A 285 20.60 -4.55 -7.73
N LEU A 286 20.22 -4.30 -8.99
CA LEU A 286 21.02 -3.52 -9.93
C LEU A 286 21.17 -2.06 -9.48
N ILE A 287 20.10 -1.44 -8.95
CA ILE A 287 20.14 -0.09 -8.38
C ILE A 287 21.07 -0.06 -7.16
N ALA A 288 20.94 -1.01 -6.23
CA ALA A 288 21.79 -1.09 -5.04
C ALA A 288 23.28 -1.24 -5.41
N ALA A 289 23.58 -1.96 -6.49
CA ALA A 289 24.93 -2.14 -7.02
C ALA A 289 25.43 -0.97 -7.91
N GLY A 290 24.64 0.09 -8.11
CA GLY A 290 25.00 1.23 -8.96
C GLY A 290 24.98 0.93 -10.47
N ARG A 291 24.42 -0.19 -10.90
CA ARG A 291 24.37 -0.64 -12.32
C ARG A 291 23.15 -0.05 -13.04
N LEU A 292 23.07 1.28 -13.07
CA LEU A 292 21.86 2.02 -13.48
C LEU A 292 21.47 1.85 -14.96
N ASP A 293 22.44 1.63 -15.85
CA ASP A 293 22.12 1.35 -17.26
C ASP A 293 21.40 0.02 -17.43
N GLN A 294 21.78 -0.99 -16.64
CA GLN A 294 21.13 -2.30 -16.65
C GLN A 294 19.77 -2.25 -15.98
N ALA A 295 19.66 -1.58 -14.82
CA ALA A 295 18.37 -1.32 -14.18
C ALA A 295 17.41 -0.61 -15.15
N GLY A 296 17.92 0.35 -15.92
CA GLY A 296 17.13 1.06 -16.93
C GLY A 296 16.71 0.21 -18.13
N ALA A 297 17.46 -0.83 -18.47
CA ALA A 297 17.06 -1.81 -19.49
C ALA A 297 15.96 -2.73 -18.95
N VAL A 298 16.13 -3.30 -17.76
CA VAL A 298 15.15 -4.18 -17.11
C VAL A 298 13.82 -3.44 -16.84
N LEU A 299 13.86 -2.18 -16.42
CA LEU A 299 12.66 -1.33 -16.31
C LEU A 299 11.95 -1.14 -17.66
N GLY A 300 12.68 -1.08 -18.76
CA GLY A 300 12.10 -1.04 -20.10
C GLY A 300 11.32 -2.33 -20.44
N ASP A 301 11.88 -3.49 -20.08
CA ASP A 301 11.21 -4.78 -20.23
C ASP A 301 9.99 -4.92 -19.32
N LEU A 302 10.11 -4.50 -18.05
CA LEU A 302 8.99 -4.43 -17.11
C LEU A 302 7.83 -3.60 -17.64
N ALA A 303 8.10 -2.43 -18.25
CA ALA A 303 7.06 -1.59 -18.82
C ALA A 303 6.28 -2.32 -19.94
N ARG A 304 6.95 -3.14 -20.75
CA ARG A 304 6.33 -3.97 -21.79
C ARG A 304 5.55 -5.14 -21.19
N ILE A 305 6.17 -5.89 -20.27
CA ILE A 305 5.57 -7.06 -19.62
C ILE A 305 4.31 -6.69 -18.85
N GLU A 306 4.36 -5.63 -18.02
CA GLU A 306 3.19 -5.22 -17.24
C GLU A 306 2.09 -4.61 -18.13
N ARG A 307 2.44 -3.94 -19.23
CA ARG A 307 1.45 -3.50 -20.22
C ARG A 307 0.75 -4.69 -20.88
N GLU A 308 1.48 -5.75 -21.22
CA GLU A 308 0.90 -6.97 -21.77
C GLU A 308 0.03 -7.69 -20.75
N ALA A 309 0.51 -7.84 -19.51
CA ALA A 309 -0.23 -8.45 -18.41
C ALA A 309 -1.55 -7.74 -18.17
N MET A 310 -1.51 -6.42 -17.99
CA MET A 310 -2.72 -5.63 -17.78
C MET A 310 -3.62 -5.65 -19.02
N GLY A 311 -3.07 -5.70 -20.23
CA GLY A 311 -3.86 -5.83 -21.47
C GLY A 311 -4.57 -7.18 -21.60
N ALA A 312 -4.07 -8.25 -21.00
CA ALA A 312 -4.79 -9.51 -20.86
C ALA A 312 -5.86 -9.40 -19.76
N LEU A 313 -5.50 -8.86 -18.60
CA LEU A 313 -6.40 -8.73 -17.44
C LEU A 313 -7.60 -7.80 -17.69
N SER A 314 -7.45 -6.79 -18.55
CA SER A 314 -8.55 -5.89 -18.94
C SER A 314 -9.61 -6.55 -19.83
N ARG A 315 -9.38 -7.80 -20.28
CA ARG A 315 -10.29 -8.59 -21.13
C ARG A 315 -11.05 -9.68 -20.38
N LEU A 316 -10.93 -9.69 -19.05
CA LEU A 316 -11.72 -10.58 -18.19
C LEU A 316 -13.21 -10.23 -18.20
#